data_AF-A0A803W0S2-F1
#
_entry.id   AF-A0A803W0S2-F1
#
_cell.length_a   1.000
_cell.length_b   1.000
_cell.length_c   1.000
_cell.angle_alpha   90.00
_cell.angle_beta   90.00
_cell.angle_gamma   90.00
#
_symmetry.space_group_name_H-M   'P 1'
#
loop_
_entity.id
_entity.type
_entity.pdbx_description
1 polymer ?
#
loop_
_entity_poly.entity_id
_entity_poly.type
_entity_poly.pdbx_seq_one_letter_code
_entity_poly.pdbx_strand_id
1 'polypeptide(L)'
;MSNWKQLQEELVLLCRCVHTSAHSLMFHSYPPTKTYFPHFDLSQGSDQIRGHGKKVVAALGNAIKNLDNLSQALSELSNLHAYNLRVDPVNFKFLSQCLQVTLATRLGKEYTPEVHSAVDKFMSAVASVLAEKYR
;
A
#
# COMPACT_ATOMS: atom_id res chain seq x y z
N MET A 1 4.33 -21.66 -9.55
CA MET A 1 3.29 -21.40 -8.52
C MET A 1 3.84 -21.23 -7.10
N SER A 2 5.11 -21.55 -6.85
CA SER A 2 5.78 -21.49 -5.54
C SER A 2 6.09 -20.07 -5.06
N ASN A 3 6.48 -19.14 -5.95
CA ASN A 3 6.87 -17.79 -5.55
C ASN A 3 5.70 -16.91 -5.07
N TRP A 4 4.49 -17.04 -5.64
CA TRP A 4 3.38 -16.12 -5.32
C TRP A 4 2.79 -16.36 -3.93
N LYS A 5 2.61 -17.63 -3.54
CA LYS A 5 2.13 -17.97 -2.19
C LYS A 5 3.12 -17.56 -1.12
N GLN A 6 4.41 -17.76 -1.37
CA GLN A 6 5.47 -17.32 -0.47
C GLN A 6 5.54 -15.79 -0.40
N LEU A 7 5.44 -15.08 -1.52
CA LEU A 7 5.34 -13.62 -1.53
C LEU A 7 4.10 -13.13 -0.76
N GLN A 8 2.99 -13.84 -0.87
CA GLN A 8 1.75 -13.51 -0.20
C GLN A 8 1.85 -13.73 1.33
N GLU A 9 2.48 -14.83 1.75
CA GLU A 9 2.75 -15.10 3.17
C GLU A 9 3.80 -14.14 3.75
N GLU A 10 4.86 -13.85 2.98
CA GLU A 10 5.89 -12.87 3.35
C GLU A 10 5.31 -11.47 3.40
N LEU A 11 4.52 -11.03 2.42
CA LEU A 11 3.79 -9.76 2.48
C LEU A 11 2.91 -9.72 3.73
N VAL A 12 2.11 -10.75 4.02
CA VAL A 12 1.23 -10.78 5.21
C VAL A 12 2.03 -10.72 6.53
N LEU A 13 3.18 -11.39 6.62
CA LEU A 13 4.04 -11.42 7.81
C LEU A 13 4.90 -10.16 7.99
N LEU A 14 5.46 -9.62 6.90
CA LEU A 14 6.30 -8.42 6.89
C LEU A 14 5.48 -7.12 6.95
N CYS A 15 4.22 -7.14 6.51
CA CYS A 15 3.43 -5.94 6.30
C CYS A 15 3.16 -5.09 7.55
N ARG A 16 3.22 -5.63 8.78
CA ARG A 16 3.04 -4.81 9.98
C ARG A 16 4.14 -3.77 10.16
N CYS A 17 5.40 -4.13 9.95
CA CYS A 17 6.53 -3.20 10.04
C CYS A 17 6.79 -2.48 8.70
N VAL A 18 6.61 -3.18 7.58
CA VAL A 18 6.84 -2.63 6.25
C VAL A 18 5.91 -1.46 5.98
N HIS A 19 4.63 -1.56 6.32
CA HIS A 19 3.69 -0.51 5.94
C HIS A 19 3.81 0.76 6.80
N THR A 20 4.14 0.61 8.09
CA THR A 20 4.48 1.76 8.95
C THR A 20 5.76 2.45 8.50
N SER A 21 6.76 1.67 8.06
CA SER A 21 7.98 2.20 7.48
C SER A 21 7.70 2.92 6.14
N ALA A 22 6.86 2.36 5.28
CA ALA A 22 6.47 2.98 4.02
C ALA A 22 5.70 4.30 4.21
N HIS A 23 4.77 4.37 5.16
CA HIS A 23 4.08 5.63 5.49
C HIS A 23 5.05 6.68 6.07
N SER A 24 5.94 6.26 6.98
CA SER A 24 6.95 7.16 7.55
C SER A 24 7.87 7.70 6.47
N LEU A 25 8.30 6.84 5.53
CA LEU A 25 9.08 7.22 4.37
C LEU A 25 8.28 8.16 3.46
N MET A 26 7.01 7.88 3.19
CA MET A 26 6.16 8.73 2.37
C MET A 26 6.00 10.13 2.95
N PHE A 27 5.74 10.25 4.25
CA PHE A 27 5.63 11.55 4.91
C PHE A 27 6.95 12.32 4.91
N HIS A 28 8.09 11.64 4.91
CA HIS A 28 9.40 12.27 4.82
C HIS A 28 9.75 12.69 3.38
N SER A 29 9.63 11.78 2.42
CA SER A 29 9.99 11.97 1.00
C SER A 29 8.97 12.79 0.22
N TYR A 30 7.69 12.75 0.61
CA TYR A 30 6.58 13.47 -0.01
C TYR A 30 5.77 14.23 1.03
N PRO A 31 6.31 15.32 1.63
CA PRO A 31 5.63 16.07 2.69
C PRO A 31 4.18 16.52 2.40
N PRO A 32 3.77 16.85 1.16
CA PRO A 32 2.38 17.20 0.85
C PRO A 32 1.37 16.11 1.20
N THR A 33 1.79 14.83 1.25
CA THR A 33 0.92 13.71 1.62
C THR A 33 0.42 13.79 3.06
N LYS A 34 1.09 14.56 3.94
CA LYS A 34 0.66 14.78 5.33
C LYS A 34 -0.68 15.50 5.44
N THR A 35 -1.07 16.25 4.41
CA THR A 35 -2.33 17.02 4.40
C THR A 35 -3.58 16.13 4.50
N TYR A 36 -3.47 14.85 4.13
CA TYR A 36 -4.53 13.86 4.27
C TYR A 36 -4.65 13.28 5.69
N PHE A 37 -3.70 13.59 6.59
CA PHE A 37 -3.64 13.05 7.95
C PHE A 37 -3.52 14.15 9.03
N PRO A 38 -4.33 15.23 8.98
CA PRO A 38 -4.20 16.34 9.93
C PRO A 38 -4.56 15.96 11.37
N HIS A 39 -5.28 14.85 11.56
CA HIS A 39 -5.73 14.34 12.85
C HIS A 39 -4.86 13.19 13.41
N PHE A 40 -3.75 12.88 12.74
CA PHE A 40 -2.84 11.83 13.18
C PHE A 40 -1.61 12.43 13.85
N ASP A 41 -1.17 11.79 14.92
CA ASP A 41 0.21 11.84 15.35
C ASP A 41 1.07 11.17 14.29
N LEU A 42 1.91 11.97 13.62
CA LEU A 42 2.83 11.52 12.57
C LEU A 42 4.24 11.23 13.09
N SER A 43 4.42 11.20 14.42
CA SER A 43 5.69 10.83 15.05
C SER A 43 6.08 9.38 14.75
N GLN A 44 7.38 9.09 14.82
CA GLN A 44 7.89 7.74 14.65
C GLN A 44 7.36 6.83 15.76
N GLY A 45 6.69 5.74 15.38
CA GLY A 45 6.12 4.77 16.33
C GLY A 45 4.65 5.01 16.70
N SER A 46 4.03 6.08 16.20
CA SER A 46 2.62 6.42 16.41
C SER A 46 1.68 5.21 16.26
N ASP A 47 0.84 4.99 17.29
CA ASP A 47 -0.22 4.00 17.29
C ASP A 47 -1.23 4.24 16.15
N GLN A 48 -1.46 5.50 15.77
CA GLN A 48 -2.40 5.85 14.71
C GLN A 48 -1.86 5.45 13.34
N ILE A 49 -0.58 5.71 13.05
CA ILE A 49 0.07 5.23 11.82
C ILE A 49 0.09 3.70 11.79
N ARG A 50 0.43 3.04 12.91
CA ARG A 50 0.38 1.57 13.02
C ARG A 50 -1.02 1.01 12.79
N GLY A 51 -2.04 1.64 13.36
CA GLY A 51 -3.44 1.25 13.19
C GLY A 51 -3.90 1.40 11.74
N HIS A 52 -3.58 2.53 11.10
CA HIS A 52 -3.89 2.74 9.68
C HIS A 52 -3.14 1.76 8.79
N GLY A 53 -1.85 1.52 9.06
CA GLY A 53 -1.07 0.57 8.28
C GLY A 53 -1.64 -0.85 8.31
N LYS A 54 -2.17 -1.31 9.45
CA LYS A 54 -2.89 -2.59 9.52
C LYS A 54 -4.11 -2.63 8.58
N LYS A 55 -4.87 -1.54 8.48
CA LYS A 55 -6.04 -1.46 7.58
C LYS A 55 -5.63 -1.55 6.11
N VAL A 56 -4.58 -0.82 5.70
CA VAL A 56 -4.10 -0.85 4.32
C VAL A 56 -3.56 -2.24 3.96
N VAL A 57 -2.78 -2.85 4.86
CA VAL A 57 -2.28 -4.22 4.67
C VAL A 57 -3.41 -5.23 4.54
N ALA A 58 -4.44 -5.12 5.38
CA ALA A 58 -5.60 -6.01 5.29
C ALA A 58 -6.32 -5.85 3.94
N ALA A 59 -6.46 -4.62 3.44
CA ALA A 59 -7.03 -4.35 2.13
C ALA A 59 -6.18 -4.92 0.99
N LEU A 60 -4.86 -4.76 1.03
CA LEU A 60 -3.94 -5.37 0.06
C LEU A 60 -3.99 -6.90 0.13
N GLY A 61 -4.05 -7.49 1.33
CA GLY A 61 -4.23 -8.92 1.52
C GLY A 61 -5.56 -9.44 0.95
N ASN A 62 -6.63 -8.66 1.07
CA ASN A 62 -7.91 -8.97 0.44
C ASN A 62 -7.82 -8.87 -1.10
N ALA A 63 -7.14 -7.86 -1.62
CA ALA A 63 -6.91 -7.70 -3.07
C ALA A 63 -6.11 -8.88 -3.65
N ILE A 64 -5.06 -9.34 -2.98
CA ILE A 64 -4.27 -10.51 -3.42
C ILE A 64 -5.14 -11.78 -3.47
N LYS A 65 -6.07 -11.95 -2.53
CA LYS A 65 -6.99 -13.10 -2.53
C LYS A 65 -8.03 -13.04 -3.65
N ASN A 66 -8.25 -11.86 -4.25
CA ASN A 66 -9.28 -11.60 -5.24
C ASN A 66 -8.69 -10.94 -6.50
N LEU A 67 -7.52 -11.40 -6.98
CA LEU A 67 -6.84 -10.81 -8.14
C LEU A 67 -7.71 -10.80 -9.41
N ASP A 68 -8.52 -11.83 -9.61
CA ASP A 68 -9.41 -11.93 -10.77
C ASP A 68 -10.60 -10.96 -10.69
N ASN A 69 -10.82 -10.33 -9.53
CA ASN A 69 -11.97 -9.47 -9.28
C ASN A 69 -11.62 -8.28 -8.34
N LEU A 70 -10.54 -7.58 -8.66
CA LEU A 70 -10.02 -6.48 -7.85
C LEU A 70 -11.03 -5.33 -7.69
N SER A 71 -11.76 -4.95 -8.75
CA SER A 71 -12.73 -3.85 -8.69
C SER A 71 -13.85 -4.12 -7.69
N GLN A 72 -14.36 -5.36 -7.61
CA GLN A 72 -15.34 -5.72 -6.57
C GLN A 72 -14.69 -5.72 -5.18
N ALA A 73 -13.51 -6.33 -5.03
CA ALA A 73 -12.85 -6.48 -3.74
C ALA A 73 -12.43 -5.14 -3.10
N LEU A 74 -12.21 -4.10 -3.91
CA LEU A 74 -11.79 -2.77 -3.49
C LEU A 74 -12.87 -1.69 -3.68
N SER A 75 -14.09 -2.05 -4.08
CA SER A 75 -15.15 -1.09 -4.46
C SER A 75 -15.48 -0.09 -3.35
N GLU A 76 -15.56 -0.56 -2.10
CA GLU A 76 -15.81 0.29 -0.92
C GLU A 76 -14.65 1.25 -0.65
N LEU A 77 -13.41 0.76 -0.77
CA LEU A 77 -12.21 1.59 -0.63
C LEU A 77 -12.13 2.63 -1.75
N SER A 78 -12.46 2.26 -2.98
CA SER A 78 -12.52 3.18 -4.12
C SER A 78 -13.53 4.30 -3.87
N ASN A 79 -14.74 3.97 -3.39
CA ASN A 79 -15.74 4.97 -2.97
C ASN A 79 -15.20 5.90 -1.87
N LEU A 80 -14.61 5.32 -0.82
CA LEU A 80 -14.08 6.07 0.31
C LEU A 80 -13.00 7.06 -0.13
N HIS A 81 -12.05 6.61 -0.95
CA HIS A 81 -10.97 7.45 -1.43
C HIS A 81 -11.51 8.55 -2.36
N ALA A 82 -12.36 8.21 -3.32
CA ALA A 82 -12.86 9.16 -4.32
C ALA A 82 -13.78 10.23 -3.73
N TYR A 83 -14.78 9.85 -2.95
CA TYR A 83 -15.86 10.76 -2.57
C TYR A 83 -15.65 11.42 -1.21
N ASN A 84 -15.09 10.68 -0.25
CA ASN A 84 -14.99 11.13 1.13
C ASN A 84 -13.61 11.72 1.43
N LEU A 85 -12.54 10.96 1.12
CA LEU A 85 -11.18 11.39 1.41
C LEU A 85 -10.59 12.30 0.32
N ARG A 86 -11.07 12.16 -0.92
CA ARG A 86 -10.67 12.92 -2.11
C ARG A 86 -9.15 12.96 -2.29
N VAL A 87 -8.52 11.80 -2.16
CA VAL A 87 -7.06 11.64 -2.28
C VAL A 87 -6.65 11.83 -3.74
N ASP A 88 -5.73 12.73 -4.07
CA ASP A 88 -5.29 12.84 -5.46
C ASP A 88 -4.66 11.49 -5.89
N PRO A 89 -5.11 10.88 -7.01
CA PRO A 89 -4.63 9.59 -7.46
C PRO A 89 -3.09 9.47 -7.59
N VAL A 90 -2.38 10.59 -7.75
CA VAL A 90 -0.91 10.60 -7.76
C VAL A 90 -0.31 10.04 -6.47
N ASN A 91 -0.98 10.20 -5.32
CA ASN A 91 -0.47 9.78 -4.03
C ASN A 91 -0.40 8.24 -3.88
N PHE A 92 -1.22 7.49 -4.62
CA PHE A 92 -1.12 6.03 -4.63
C PHE A 92 0.22 5.56 -5.21
N LYS A 93 0.79 6.31 -6.17
CA LYS A 93 2.11 6.03 -6.73
C LYS A 93 3.21 6.26 -5.71
N PHE A 94 3.13 7.32 -4.90
CA PHE A 94 4.10 7.59 -3.84
C PHE A 94 4.09 6.51 -2.77
N LEU A 95 2.91 6.03 -2.37
CA LEU A 95 2.79 4.90 -1.46
C LEU A 95 3.39 3.62 -2.05
N SER A 96 3.12 3.33 -3.33
CA SER A 96 3.72 2.20 -4.04
C SER A 96 5.25 2.26 -4.05
N GLN A 97 5.83 3.42 -4.40
CA GLN A 97 7.28 3.62 -4.40
C GLN A 97 7.89 3.42 -3.01
N CYS A 98 7.28 3.99 -1.97
CA CYS A 98 7.76 3.83 -0.60
C CYS A 98 7.65 2.36 -0.12
N LEU A 99 6.61 1.66 -0.55
CA LEU A 99 6.45 0.23 -0.28
C LEU A 99 7.56 -0.58 -0.95
N GLN A 100 7.87 -0.31 -2.22
CA GLN A 100 8.95 -0.98 -2.95
C GLN A 100 10.31 -0.78 -2.28
N VAL A 101 10.65 0.46 -1.90
CA VAL A 101 11.89 0.75 -1.14
C VAL A 101 11.90 -0.01 0.19
N THR A 102 10.77 -0.07 0.88
CA THR A 102 10.69 -0.76 2.17
C THR A 102 10.83 -2.28 1.99
N LEU A 103 10.27 -2.87 0.94
CA LEU A 103 10.45 -4.29 0.63
C LEU A 103 11.90 -4.59 0.26
N ALA A 104 12.52 -3.78 -0.59
CA ALA A 104 13.92 -3.93 -0.98
C ALA A 104 14.87 -3.88 0.23
N THR A 105 14.66 -2.95 1.15
CA THR A 105 15.49 -2.80 2.36
C THR A 105 15.28 -3.92 3.38
N ARG A 106 14.10 -4.55 3.42
CA ARG A 106 13.78 -5.63 4.37
C ARG A 106 14.13 -7.02 3.86
N LEU A 107 13.87 -7.28 2.59
CA LEU A 107 14.08 -8.58 1.95
C LEU A 107 15.52 -8.74 1.43
N GLY A 108 16.22 -7.64 1.14
CA GLY A 108 17.61 -7.69 0.69
C GLY A 108 17.76 -8.52 -0.58
N LYS A 109 18.48 -9.65 -0.49
CA LYS A 109 18.73 -10.55 -1.62
C LYS A 109 17.48 -11.26 -2.15
N GLU A 110 16.46 -11.42 -1.30
CA GLU A 110 15.18 -12.04 -1.70
C GLU A 110 14.30 -11.09 -2.53
N TYR A 111 14.64 -9.79 -2.56
CA TYR A 111 13.96 -8.82 -3.41
C TYR A 111 14.51 -8.86 -4.84
N THR A 112 14.18 -9.93 -5.56
CA THR A 112 14.64 -10.13 -6.93
C THR A 112 13.91 -9.20 -7.92
N PRO A 113 14.43 -9.04 -9.15
CA PRO A 113 13.73 -8.28 -10.20
C PRO A 113 12.31 -8.80 -10.49
N GLU A 114 12.08 -10.11 -10.37
CA GLU A 114 10.76 -10.73 -10.54
C GLU A 114 9.81 -10.31 -9.41
N VAL A 115 10.30 -10.29 -8.16
CA VAL A 115 9.53 -9.79 -7.00
C VAL A 115 9.19 -8.32 -7.19
N HIS A 116 10.16 -7.49 -7.55
CA HIS A 116 9.96 -6.06 -7.83
C HIS A 116 8.86 -5.86 -8.87
N SER A 117 8.98 -6.54 -10.03
CA SER A 117 8.02 -6.44 -11.13
C SER A 117 6.62 -6.90 -10.73
N ALA A 118 6.51 -7.97 -9.95
CA ALA A 118 5.23 -8.50 -9.48
C ALA A 118 4.52 -7.50 -8.54
N VAL A 119 5.26 -6.94 -7.57
CA VAL A 119 4.72 -5.94 -6.63
C VAL A 119 4.33 -4.65 -7.38
N ASP A 120 5.13 -4.23 -8.36
CA ASP A 120 4.88 -3.00 -9.12
C ASP A 120 3.58 -3.11 -9.95
N LYS A 121 3.42 -4.23 -10.65
CA LYS A 121 2.19 -4.53 -11.42
C LYS A 121 0.98 -4.63 -10.50
N PHE A 122 1.11 -5.31 -9.37
CA PHE A 122 0.03 -5.44 -8.39
C PHE A 122 -0.40 -4.08 -7.83
N MET A 123 0.55 -3.26 -7.35
CA MET A 123 0.24 -1.94 -6.81
C MET A 123 -0.29 -0.98 -7.87
N SER A 124 0.17 -1.10 -9.12
CA SER A 124 -0.38 -0.34 -10.25
C SER A 124 -1.85 -0.70 -10.53
N ALA A 125 -2.20 -2.00 -10.50
CA ALA A 125 -3.57 -2.45 -10.65
C ALA A 125 -4.46 -1.96 -9.49
N VAL A 126 -3.98 -2.08 -8.24
CA VAL A 126 -4.68 -1.55 -7.05
C VAL A 126 -4.92 -0.04 -7.17
N ALA A 127 -3.88 0.73 -7.54
CA ALA A 127 -4.01 2.18 -7.71
C ALA A 127 -5.02 2.56 -8.80
N SER A 128 -5.04 1.82 -9.93
CA SER A 128 -6.02 2.03 -10.99
C SER A 128 -7.45 1.81 -10.48
N VAL A 129 -7.70 0.72 -9.76
CA VAL A 129 -9.03 0.39 -9.20
C VAL A 129 -9.48 1.42 -8.16
N LEU A 130 -8.58 1.87 -7.28
CA LEU A 130 -8.89 2.91 -6.29
C LEU A 130 -9.18 4.26 -6.96
N ALA A 131 -8.67 4.49 -8.17
CA ALA A 131 -8.87 5.71 -8.93
C ALA A 131 -10.08 5.65 -9.90
N GLU A 132 -10.72 4.48 -10.11
CA GLU A 132 -11.81 4.30 -11.08
C GLU A 132 -12.95 5.31 -10.92
N LYS A 133 -13.28 5.68 -9.67
CA LYS A 133 -14.46 6.50 -9.33
C LYS A 133 -14.18 8.00 -9.24
N TYR A 134 -12.96 8.43 -9.59
CA TYR A 134 -12.60 9.86 -9.66
C TYR A 134 -13.06 10.53 -10.96
N ARG A 135 -13.57 9.75 -11.92
CA ARG A 135 -14.02 10.20 -13.25
C ARG A 135 -15.50 9.93 -13.45
#